data_AF-A0A7S0J065-F1
#
_entry.id   AF-A0A7S0J065-F1
#
_cell.length_a   1.000
_cell.length_b   1.000
_cell.length_c   1.000
_cell.angle_alpha   90.00
_cell.angle_beta   90.00
_cell.angle_gamma   90.00
#
_symmetry.space_group_name_H-M   'P 1'
#
loop_
_entity.id
_entity.type
_entity.pdbx_description
1 polymer ?
#
loop_
_entity_poly.entity_id
_entity_poly.type
_entity_poly.pdbx_seq_one_letter_code
_entity_poly.pdbx_strand_id
1 'polypeptide(L)'
;MALDPPTSSSRLDYNSILEQGKMTIRETFSRTREKGEELINTLGITKDDLSKLERVPLICAFASLIINIMLILSIYSQGWVKGTAMYNGEPFTVHASLSDVTFNSVDGQRDLTSKIAGCSDVCHLNDLSGGCTEPVSGTTYPISGTLMTTSPVAWCQLSTAGGATFTLLWVGLVPGLLSIFATAIFAAKEIEKVGKIFDMIEAKGFTPLMQKIVLSLCWGALWICMFVAMVTFSAGVPDSLGIGHVEFESSFGFLRLCFLLISGFGALLITSLFELWHADKVAEAYAEFAETKLFSAKKALYYLLFVQGILYLLLSIKEMHWEVLLVVIAGYYLDAKVENFKLLYIATVSVTILLDIVRIGGFPSFDTMTPGQSFTGVLFIITFLSKFFVLAAIYFYEKEKEQFDNGHEFEQFDLPDEIAE
;
A
#
# COMPACT_ATOMS: atom_id res chain seq x y z
N MET A 1 6.46 -33.97 27.14
CA MET A 1 6.56 -34.81 25.92
C MET A 1 7.44 -34.03 24.97
N ALA A 2 8.69 -34.46 24.77
CA ALA A 2 9.64 -33.75 23.91
C ALA A 2 9.23 -33.96 22.45
N LEU A 3 9.08 -32.87 21.68
CA LEU A 3 8.85 -32.93 20.25
C LEU A 3 10.16 -33.32 19.56
N ASP A 4 10.13 -34.43 18.82
CA ASP A 4 11.25 -34.84 17.98
C ASP A 4 11.54 -33.79 16.89
N PRO A 5 12.81 -33.51 16.58
CA PRO A 5 13.17 -32.61 15.49
C PRO A 5 12.74 -33.22 14.14
N PRO A 6 12.35 -32.38 13.16
CA PRO A 6 11.90 -32.85 11.85
C PRO A 6 12.99 -33.68 11.17
N THR A 7 12.64 -34.90 10.78
CA THR A 7 13.49 -35.85 10.07
C THR A 7 13.98 -35.26 8.75
N SER A 8 15.18 -35.64 8.32
CA SER A 8 15.85 -35.18 7.10
C SER A 8 15.04 -35.35 5.81
N SER A 9 13.98 -36.17 5.82
CA SER A 9 13.05 -36.36 4.70
C SER A 9 12.14 -35.15 4.45
N SER A 10 11.74 -34.39 5.48
CA SER A 10 10.86 -33.22 5.32
C SER A 10 11.58 -31.97 4.78
N ARG A 11 12.90 -31.87 5.00
CA ARG A 11 13.75 -30.84 4.38
C ARG A 11 14.00 -31.06 2.89
N LEU A 12 14.00 -32.31 2.44
CA LEU A 12 14.15 -32.65 1.02
C LEU A 12 12.90 -32.26 0.21
N ASP A 13 11.73 -32.31 0.82
CA ASP A 13 10.44 -31.99 0.19
C ASP A 13 10.22 -30.46 0.06
N TYR A 14 10.72 -29.67 1.01
CA TYR A 14 10.63 -28.20 0.92
C TYR A 14 11.51 -27.62 -0.19
N ASN A 15 12.71 -28.17 -0.38
CA ASN A 15 13.62 -27.73 -1.44
C ASN A 15 13.14 -28.12 -2.85
N SER A 16 12.46 -29.27 -2.98
CA SER A 16 11.85 -29.68 -4.26
C SER A 16 10.67 -28.79 -4.64
N ILE A 17 9.83 -28.42 -3.67
CA ILE A 17 8.71 -27.47 -3.86
C ILE A 17 9.23 -26.06 -4.20
N LEU A 18 10.31 -25.61 -3.54
CA LEU A 18 10.93 -24.31 -3.83
C LEU A 18 11.54 -24.25 -5.24
N GLU A 19 12.21 -25.32 -5.68
CA GLU A 19 12.77 -25.42 -7.03
C GLU A 19 11.67 -25.58 -8.10
N GLN A 20 10.60 -26.32 -7.82
CA GLN A 20 9.41 -26.33 -8.68
C GLN A 20 8.79 -24.93 -8.80
N GLY A 21 8.63 -24.20 -7.69
CA GLY A 21 8.13 -22.82 -7.70
C GLY A 21 9.01 -21.87 -8.52
N LYS A 22 10.34 -21.96 -8.40
CA LYS A 22 11.27 -21.18 -9.23
C LYS A 22 11.16 -21.52 -10.71
N MET A 23 11.02 -22.80 -11.06
CA MET A 23 10.84 -23.23 -12.45
C MET A 23 9.50 -22.75 -13.02
N THR A 24 8.40 -22.87 -12.27
CA THR A 24 7.09 -22.37 -12.69
C THR A 24 7.08 -20.85 -12.86
N ILE A 25 7.74 -20.10 -11.97
CA ILE A 25 7.89 -18.65 -12.11
C ILE A 25 8.72 -18.30 -13.35
N ARG A 26 9.83 -19.03 -13.58
CA ARG A 26 10.70 -18.80 -14.75
C ARG A 26 9.98 -19.13 -16.07
N GLU A 27 9.21 -20.21 -16.11
CA GLU A 27 8.37 -20.57 -17.27
C GLU A 27 7.22 -19.59 -17.50
N THR A 28 6.61 -19.09 -16.42
CA THR A 28 5.56 -18.07 -16.53
C THR A 28 6.15 -16.76 -17.05
N PHE A 29 7.32 -16.36 -16.54
CA PHE A 29 8.02 -15.16 -16.98
C PHE A 29 8.51 -15.27 -18.43
N SER A 30 9.02 -16.44 -18.84
CA SER A 30 9.44 -16.68 -20.22
C SER A 30 8.24 -16.69 -21.16
N ARG A 31 7.12 -17.34 -20.80
CA ARG A 31 5.89 -17.30 -21.61
C ARG A 31 5.27 -15.91 -21.70
N THR A 32 5.30 -15.12 -20.63
CA THR A 32 4.81 -13.73 -20.64
C THR A 32 5.73 -12.84 -21.46
N ARG A 33 7.05 -13.06 -21.40
CA ARG A 33 8.02 -12.36 -22.25
C ARG A 33 7.87 -12.74 -23.72
N GLU A 34 7.71 -14.02 -24.03
CA GLU A 34 7.54 -14.52 -25.40
C GLU A 34 6.22 -14.04 -25.99
N LYS A 35 5.11 -14.06 -25.23
CA LYS A 35 3.84 -13.42 -25.61
C LYS A 35 3.96 -11.90 -25.71
N GLY A 36 4.80 -11.27 -24.88
CA GLY A 36 5.10 -9.85 -24.94
C GLY A 36 5.88 -9.49 -26.21
N GLU A 37 6.89 -10.28 -26.57
CA GLU A 37 7.67 -10.14 -27.80
C GLU A 37 6.83 -10.47 -29.04
N GLU A 38 5.92 -11.45 -28.96
CA GLU A 38 4.94 -11.76 -30.00
C GLU A 38 3.92 -10.64 -30.16
N LEU A 39 3.42 -10.03 -29.07
CA LEU A 39 2.57 -8.82 -29.10
C LEU A 39 3.33 -7.61 -29.67
N ILE A 40 4.58 -7.39 -29.27
CA ILE A 40 5.44 -6.30 -29.77
C ILE A 40 5.70 -6.48 -31.27
N ASN A 41 5.96 -7.71 -31.72
CA ASN A 41 6.19 -8.04 -33.13
C ASN A 41 4.91 -7.96 -33.95
N THR A 42 3.77 -8.40 -33.41
CA THR A 42 2.44 -8.31 -34.07
C THR A 42 1.98 -6.85 -34.15
N LEU A 43 2.31 -6.04 -33.15
CA LEU A 43 2.04 -4.60 -33.12
C LEU A 43 3.08 -3.80 -33.90
N GLY A 44 4.17 -4.42 -34.38
CA GLY A 44 5.24 -3.77 -35.17
C GLY A 44 5.93 -2.62 -34.43
N ILE A 45 6.08 -2.72 -33.10
CA ILE A 45 6.66 -1.69 -32.25
C ILE A 45 8.19 -1.82 -32.32
N THR A 46 8.86 -0.80 -32.83
CA THR A 46 10.33 -0.74 -32.94
C THR A 46 10.96 -0.18 -31.66
N LYS A 47 12.29 -0.34 -31.47
CA LYS A 47 13.01 0.27 -30.34
C LYS A 47 12.90 1.80 -30.30
N ASP A 48 12.72 2.44 -31.45
CA ASP A 48 12.50 3.89 -31.55
C ASP A 48 11.09 4.32 -31.07
N ASP A 49 10.13 3.40 -31.01
CA ASP A 49 8.79 3.68 -30.49
C ASP A 49 8.76 3.66 -28.95
N LEU A 50 9.72 2.98 -28.31
CA LEU A 50 9.89 3.01 -26.85
C LEU A 50 10.33 4.38 -26.33
N SER A 51 11.12 5.14 -27.11
CA SER A 51 11.52 6.50 -26.76
C SER A 51 10.40 7.55 -26.90
N LYS A 52 9.33 7.22 -27.62
CA LYS A 52 8.17 8.10 -27.86
C LYS A 52 7.04 7.91 -26.82
N LEU A 53 7.22 6.99 -25.87
CA LEU A 53 6.23 6.77 -24.81
C LEU A 53 6.29 7.88 -23.77
N GLU A 54 5.14 8.46 -23.42
CA GLU A 54 5.05 9.37 -22.29
C GLU A 54 5.27 8.60 -20.97
N ARG A 55 6.35 8.93 -20.27
CA ARG A 55 6.84 8.16 -19.11
C ARG A 55 5.84 8.16 -17.95
N VAL A 56 5.23 9.30 -17.65
CA VAL A 56 4.31 9.44 -16.51
C VAL A 56 3.04 8.60 -16.68
N PRO A 57 2.26 8.75 -17.77
CA PRO A 57 1.12 7.87 -18.03
C PRO A 57 1.49 6.39 -18.06
N LEU A 58 2.66 6.02 -18.62
CA LEU A 58 3.12 4.64 -18.64
C LEU A 58 3.34 4.06 -17.23
N ILE A 59 4.01 4.82 -16.35
CA ILE A 59 4.22 4.44 -14.95
C ILE A 59 2.87 4.30 -14.24
N CYS A 60 1.95 5.25 -14.42
CA CYS A 60 0.61 5.19 -13.82
C CYS A 60 -0.20 3.98 -14.31
N ALA A 61 -0.08 3.62 -15.60
CA ALA A 61 -0.74 2.44 -16.15
C ALA A 61 -0.20 1.14 -15.52
N PHE A 62 1.12 1.01 -15.40
CA PHE A 62 1.75 -0.17 -14.78
C PHE A 62 1.44 -0.26 -13.28
N ALA A 63 1.52 0.86 -12.57
CA ALA A 63 1.13 0.91 -11.17
C ALA A 63 -0.34 0.53 -10.96
N SER A 64 -1.24 1.05 -11.81
CA SER A 64 -2.67 0.72 -11.75
C SER A 64 -2.93 -0.77 -11.97
N LEU A 65 -2.19 -1.44 -12.86
CA LEU A 65 -2.26 -2.90 -13.01
C LEU A 65 -1.95 -3.63 -11.69
N ILE A 66 -0.85 -3.28 -11.03
CA ILE A 66 -0.46 -3.88 -9.75
C ILE A 66 -1.54 -3.62 -8.69
N ILE A 67 -2.05 -2.39 -8.61
CA ILE A 67 -3.06 -2.01 -7.62
C ILE A 67 -4.37 -2.79 -7.82
N ASN A 68 -4.82 -2.95 -9.06
CA ASN A 68 -6.03 -3.73 -9.36
C ASN A 68 -5.85 -5.22 -9.03
N ILE A 69 -4.67 -5.80 -9.28
CA ILE A 69 -4.36 -7.18 -8.88
C ILE A 69 -4.40 -7.30 -7.34
N MET A 70 -3.76 -6.39 -6.63
CA MET A 70 -3.79 -6.37 -5.16
C MET A 70 -5.20 -6.21 -4.61
N LEU A 71 -6.02 -5.36 -5.24
CA LEU A 71 -7.42 -5.15 -4.87
C LEU A 71 -8.24 -6.44 -5.04
N ILE A 72 -8.09 -7.15 -6.17
CA ILE A 72 -8.77 -8.44 -6.41
C ILE A 72 -8.35 -9.46 -5.35
N LEU A 73 -7.05 -9.60 -5.08
CA LEU A 73 -6.56 -10.51 -4.05
C LEU A 73 -7.13 -10.18 -2.66
N SER A 74 -7.24 -8.89 -2.34
CA SER A 74 -7.85 -8.43 -1.10
C SER A 74 -9.34 -8.76 -1.00
N ILE A 75 -10.10 -8.64 -2.09
CA ILE A 75 -11.54 -8.96 -2.11
C ILE A 75 -11.80 -10.43 -1.76
N TYR A 76 -10.98 -11.34 -2.27
CA TYR A 76 -11.14 -12.79 -2.06
C TYR A 76 -10.40 -13.33 -0.83
N SER A 77 -9.55 -12.53 -0.19
CA SER A 77 -8.79 -12.97 0.98
C SER A 77 -9.65 -12.93 2.24
N GLN A 78 -9.63 -14.04 2.99
CA GLN A 78 -10.08 -14.08 4.37
C GLN A 78 -9.10 -13.27 5.22
N GLY A 79 -9.59 -12.29 5.98
CA GLY A 79 -8.74 -11.36 6.72
C GLY A 79 -9.10 -9.89 6.57
N TRP A 80 -10.40 -9.58 6.45
CA TRP A 80 -10.88 -8.20 6.52
C TRP A 80 -11.01 -7.76 7.98
N VAL A 81 -11.52 -8.67 8.81
CA VAL A 81 -11.87 -8.41 10.19
C VAL A 81 -11.54 -9.62 11.04
N LYS A 82 -10.97 -9.37 12.22
CA LYS A 82 -10.78 -10.34 13.29
C LYS A 82 -11.60 -9.98 14.52
N GLY A 83 -12.18 -10.96 15.19
CA GLY A 83 -12.82 -10.76 16.48
C GLY A 83 -12.95 -12.05 17.27
N THR A 84 -13.63 -11.98 18.41
CA THR A 84 -13.97 -13.16 19.21
C THR A 84 -15.48 -13.31 19.28
N ALA A 85 -15.98 -14.43 18.75
CA ALA A 85 -17.39 -14.81 18.80
C ALA A 85 -17.64 -15.87 19.87
N MET A 86 -18.91 -15.99 20.29
CA MET A 86 -19.38 -16.97 21.24
C MET A 86 -20.28 -17.98 20.54
N TYR A 87 -20.07 -19.27 20.81
CA TYR A 87 -20.98 -20.33 20.39
C TYR A 87 -21.14 -21.35 21.52
N ASN A 88 -22.38 -21.56 21.98
CA ASN A 88 -22.72 -22.41 23.12
C ASN A 88 -21.89 -22.13 24.40
N GLY A 89 -21.48 -20.87 24.60
CA GLY A 89 -20.69 -20.46 25.76
C GLY A 89 -19.18 -20.63 25.62
N GLU A 90 -18.70 -21.15 24.49
CA GLU A 90 -17.27 -21.24 24.19
C GLU A 90 -16.85 -20.06 23.29
N PRO A 91 -15.71 -19.40 23.57
CA PRO A 91 -15.16 -18.36 22.71
C PRO A 91 -14.37 -18.94 21.54
N PHE A 92 -14.53 -18.34 20.36
CA PHE A 92 -13.85 -18.70 19.12
C PHE A 92 -13.22 -17.46 18.48
N THR A 93 -12.02 -17.61 17.93
CA THR A 93 -11.41 -16.55 17.11
C THR A 93 -12.05 -16.59 15.74
N VAL A 94 -12.53 -15.43 15.28
CA VAL A 94 -13.23 -15.28 14.01
C VAL A 94 -12.38 -14.49 13.06
N HIS A 95 -12.25 -15.00 11.83
CA HIS A 95 -11.72 -14.26 10.70
C HIS A 95 -12.82 -14.11 9.65
N ALA A 96 -13.24 -12.88 9.40
CA ALA A 96 -14.28 -12.58 8.43
C ALA A 96 -13.67 -12.01 7.14
N SER A 97 -14.20 -12.47 6.01
CA SER A 97 -14.07 -11.84 4.70
C SER A 97 -15.30 -10.96 4.43
N LEU A 98 -15.45 -10.47 3.19
CA LEU A 98 -16.64 -9.72 2.77
C LEU A 98 -17.92 -10.56 2.72
N SER A 99 -17.81 -11.89 2.57
CA SER A 99 -18.94 -12.81 2.37
C SER A 99 -18.95 -13.99 3.34
N ASP A 100 -17.78 -14.34 3.89
CA ASP A 100 -17.54 -15.61 4.54
C ASP A 100 -16.83 -15.41 5.87
N VAL A 101 -16.91 -16.43 6.73
CA VAL A 101 -16.31 -16.47 8.04
C VAL A 101 -15.65 -17.82 8.26
N THR A 102 -14.47 -17.79 8.84
CA THR A 102 -13.79 -18.97 9.40
C THR A 102 -13.61 -18.81 10.91
N PHE A 103 -13.71 -19.94 11.60
CA PHE A 103 -13.66 -20.00 13.06
C PHE A 103 -12.47 -20.85 13.49
N ASN A 104 -11.58 -20.25 14.27
CA ASN A 104 -10.42 -20.91 14.83
C ASN A 104 -10.55 -21.05 16.34
N SER A 105 -9.83 -22.00 16.92
CA SER A 105 -9.56 -22.03 18.37
C SER A 105 -9.01 -20.67 18.84
N VAL A 106 -9.19 -20.32 20.10
CA VAL A 106 -8.66 -19.07 20.68
C VAL A 106 -7.14 -18.92 20.42
N ASP A 107 -6.40 -20.03 20.48
CA ASP A 107 -4.95 -20.07 20.22
C ASP A 107 -4.58 -20.04 18.72
N GLY A 108 -5.56 -19.95 17.81
CA GLY A 108 -5.38 -19.86 16.36
C GLY A 108 -4.88 -21.14 15.67
N GLN A 109 -4.67 -22.24 16.41
CA GLN A 109 -4.00 -23.43 15.89
C GLN A 109 -4.91 -24.48 15.25
N ARG A 110 -6.23 -24.44 15.49
CA ARG A 110 -7.18 -25.41 14.92
C ARG A 110 -8.36 -24.69 14.31
N ASP A 111 -8.67 -25.04 13.07
CA ASP A 111 -9.94 -24.69 12.43
C ASP A 111 -11.08 -25.48 13.12
N LEU A 112 -12.08 -24.75 13.58
CA LEU A 112 -13.26 -25.24 14.28
C LEU A 112 -14.54 -24.86 13.54
N THR A 113 -14.44 -24.40 12.29
CA THR A 113 -15.58 -23.97 11.45
C THR A 113 -16.64 -25.06 11.33
N SER A 114 -16.23 -26.31 11.14
CA SER A 114 -17.14 -27.47 11.07
C SER A 114 -17.86 -27.83 12.37
N LYS A 115 -17.46 -27.25 13.52
CA LYS A 115 -18.17 -27.44 14.79
C LYS A 115 -19.41 -26.55 14.92
N ILE A 116 -19.54 -25.53 14.07
CA ILE A 116 -20.66 -24.61 14.13
C ILE A 116 -21.79 -25.14 13.25
N ALA A 117 -22.99 -25.27 13.83
CA ALA A 117 -24.15 -25.77 13.10
C ALA A 117 -24.45 -24.87 11.88
N GLY A 118 -24.57 -25.48 10.70
CA GLY A 118 -24.80 -24.78 9.43
C GLY A 118 -23.52 -24.38 8.68
N CYS A 119 -22.35 -24.58 9.28
CA CYS A 119 -21.06 -24.32 8.64
C CYS A 119 -20.41 -25.64 8.19
N SER A 120 -19.64 -25.60 7.09
CA SER A 120 -18.80 -26.72 6.63
C SER A 120 -17.32 -26.36 6.79
N ASP A 121 -16.55 -26.33 5.69
CA ASP A 121 -15.16 -25.84 5.68
C ASP A 121 -15.10 -24.30 5.62
N VAL A 122 -16.18 -23.66 5.18
CA VAL A 122 -16.38 -22.20 5.16
C VAL A 122 -17.81 -21.92 5.61
N CYS A 123 -18.03 -20.83 6.35
CA CYS A 123 -19.36 -20.42 6.77
C CYS A 123 -19.75 -19.09 6.12
N HIS A 124 -20.86 -19.06 5.35
CA HIS A 124 -21.32 -17.83 4.74
C HIS A 124 -21.96 -16.90 5.78
N LEU A 125 -21.67 -15.59 5.70
CA LEU A 125 -22.27 -14.56 6.58
C LEU A 125 -23.80 -14.55 6.51
N ASN A 126 -24.36 -14.89 5.34
CA ASN A 126 -25.81 -14.98 5.15
C ASN A 126 -26.45 -16.13 5.93
N ASP A 127 -25.75 -17.24 6.10
CA ASP A 127 -26.23 -18.39 6.88
C ASP A 127 -26.20 -18.07 8.37
N LEU A 128 -25.13 -17.39 8.83
CA LEU A 128 -24.96 -16.96 10.22
C LEU A 128 -25.93 -15.84 10.64
N SER A 129 -26.30 -14.96 9.70
CA SER A 129 -27.22 -13.85 9.96
C SER A 129 -28.69 -14.26 9.97
N GLY A 130 -29.04 -15.48 9.56
CA GLY A 130 -30.43 -15.97 9.58
C GLY A 130 -31.40 -15.07 8.81
N GLY A 131 -30.92 -14.45 7.72
CA GLY A 131 -31.70 -13.52 6.90
C GLY A 131 -32.02 -12.19 7.60
N CYS A 132 -31.26 -11.80 8.62
CA CYS A 132 -31.45 -10.54 9.37
C CYS A 132 -32.85 -10.38 9.98
N THR A 133 -33.51 -11.49 10.30
CA THR A 133 -34.80 -11.48 10.99
C THR A 133 -34.60 -11.12 12.47
N GLU A 134 -35.63 -10.51 13.10
CA GLU A 134 -35.54 -9.90 14.44
C GLU A 134 -34.84 -10.79 15.48
N PRO A 135 -34.12 -10.19 16.45
CA PRO A 135 -33.22 -10.92 17.34
C PRO A 135 -33.99 -11.99 18.11
N VAL A 136 -33.67 -13.26 17.85
CA VAL A 136 -33.92 -14.33 18.83
C VAL A 136 -33.19 -13.88 20.08
N SER A 137 -33.94 -13.61 21.16
CA SER A 137 -33.40 -13.14 22.43
C SER A 137 -32.21 -14.01 22.80
N GLY A 138 -31.01 -13.45 22.74
CA GLY A 138 -29.78 -14.20 22.96
C GLY A 138 -29.86 -14.92 24.30
N THR A 139 -29.62 -16.23 24.32
CA THR A 139 -29.53 -16.96 25.57
C THR A 139 -28.33 -16.40 26.32
N THR A 140 -28.59 -15.69 27.42
CA THR A 140 -27.55 -15.21 28.32
C THR A 140 -27.41 -16.20 29.46
N TYR A 141 -26.21 -16.36 29.99
CA TYR A 141 -26.03 -17.10 31.23
C TYR A 141 -26.76 -16.38 32.37
N PRO A 142 -27.64 -17.06 33.11
CA PRO A 142 -28.49 -16.42 34.14
C PRO A 142 -27.70 -15.82 35.32
N ILE A 143 -26.41 -16.15 35.45
CA ILE A 143 -25.54 -15.73 36.56
C ILE A 143 -24.57 -14.62 36.14
N SER A 144 -24.01 -14.68 34.93
CA SER A 144 -23.00 -13.72 34.44
C SER A 144 -23.54 -12.70 33.45
N GLY A 145 -24.75 -12.91 32.90
CA GLY A 145 -25.31 -12.07 31.83
C GLY A 145 -24.55 -12.15 30.50
N THR A 146 -23.55 -13.05 30.38
CA THR A 146 -22.75 -13.21 29.17
C THR A 146 -23.55 -13.95 28.09
N LEU A 147 -23.41 -13.50 26.85
CA LEU A 147 -24.03 -14.14 25.68
C LEU A 147 -23.49 -15.58 25.51
N MET A 148 -24.39 -16.56 25.41
CA MET A 148 -24.02 -17.94 25.05
C MET A 148 -23.69 -18.04 23.55
N THR A 149 -24.30 -17.19 22.73
CA THR A 149 -24.10 -17.12 21.28
C THR A 149 -23.99 -15.68 20.83
N THR A 150 -23.11 -15.42 19.86
CA THR A 150 -23.01 -14.10 19.21
C THR A 150 -24.36 -13.70 18.63
N SER A 151 -24.76 -12.45 18.86
CA SER A 151 -26.04 -11.92 18.40
C SER A 151 -26.16 -12.01 16.87
N PRO A 152 -27.29 -12.51 16.33
CA PRO A 152 -27.58 -12.48 14.89
C PRO A 152 -27.47 -11.08 14.27
N VAL A 153 -27.70 -10.03 15.06
CA VAL A 153 -27.57 -8.63 14.62
C VAL A 153 -26.14 -8.28 14.24
N ALA A 154 -25.14 -8.78 14.98
CA ALA A 154 -23.73 -8.53 14.68
C ALA A 154 -23.32 -9.19 13.35
N TRP A 155 -23.79 -10.43 13.12
CA TRP A 155 -23.59 -11.13 11.84
C TRP A 155 -24.29 -10.44 10.68
N CYS A 156 -25.50 -9.90 10.90
CA CYS A 156 -26.23 -9.14 9.89
C CYS A 156 -25.54 -7.82 9.53
N GLN A 157 -25.03 -7.08 10.52
CA GLN A 157 -24.24 -5.86 10.30
C GLN A 157 -23.00 -6.17 9.46
N LEU A 158 -22.26 -7.22 9.82
CA LEU A 158 -21.08 -7.65 9.09
C LEU A 158 -21.41 -8.11 7.66
N SER A 159 -22.50 -8.86 7.46
CA SER A 159 -22.97 -9.26 6.13
C SER A 159 -23.34 -8.06 5.26
N THR A 160 -24.08 -7.10 5.82
CA THR A 160 -24.52 -5.90 5.09
C THR A 160 -23.32 -5.01 4.72
N ALA A 161 -22.41 -4.79 5.66
CA ALA A 161 -21.18 -4.04 5.43
C ALA A 161 -20.30 -4.72 4.37
N GLY A 162 -20.13 -6.05 4.48
CA GLY A 162 -19.37 -6.86 3.53
C GLY A 162 -19.96 -6.83 2.11
N GLY A 163 -21.27 -7.04 1.97
CA GLY A 163 -21.97 -7.03 0.68
C GLY A 163 -21.98 -5.67 -0.01
N ALA A 164 -22.20 -4.58 0.74
CA ALA A 164 -22.13 -3.21 0.20
C ALA A 164 -20.71 -2.89 -0.28
N THR A 165 -19.70 -3.24 0.52
CA THR A 165 -18.29 -3.04 0.20
C THR A 165 -17.88 -3.84 -1.03
N PHE A 166 -18.24 -5.13 -1.09
CA PHE A 166 -17.99 -5.98 -2.25
C PHE A 166 -18.56 -5.36 -3.54
N THR A 167 -19.81 -4.89 -3.48
CA THR A 167 -20.48 -4.26 -4.61
C THR A 167 -19.76 -2.99 -5.06
N LEU A 168 -19.43 -2.09 -4.12
CA LEU A 168 -18.73 -0.84 -4.41
C LEU A 168 -17.34 -1.07 -5.01
N LEU A 169 -16.60 -2.08 -4.52
CA LEU A 169 -15.29 -2.42 -5.05
C LEU A 169 -15.38 -2.95 -6.48
N TRP A 170 -16.37 -3.79 -6.79
CA TRP A 170 -16.59 -4.25 -8.16
C TRP A 170 -17.05 -3.14 -9.11
N VAL A 171 -17.94 -2.27 -8.66
CA VAL A 171 -18.38 -1.08 -9.42
C VAL A 171 -17.20 -0.15 -9.69
N GLY A 172 -16.25 -0.02 -8.76
CA GLY A 172 -15.01 0.73 -8.96
C GLY A 172 -13.97 0.01 -9.84
N LEU A 173 -13.90 -1.32 -9.78
CA LEU A 173 -12.92 -2.11 -10.53
C LEU A 173 -13.14 -2.03 -12.04
N VAL A 174 -14.40 -2.02 -12.51
CA VAL A 174 -14.73 -1.92 -13.94
C VAL A 174 -14.14 -0.66 -14.60
N PRO A 175 -14.40 0.57 -14.11
CA PRO A 175 -13.74 1.77 -14.62
C PRO A 175 -12.23 1.78 -14.33
N GLY A 176 -11.78 1.13 -13.24
CA GLY A 176 -10.36 0.94 -12.96
C GLY A 176 -9.63 0.16 -14.05
N LEU A 177 -10.17 -0.97 -14.49
CA LEU A 177 -9.61 -1.77 -15.59
C LEU A 177 -9.62 -1.00 -16.92
N LEU A 178 -10.72 -0.32 -17.23
CA LEU A 178 -10.80 0.55 -18.41
C LEU A 178 -9.75 1.68 -18.36
N SER A 179 -9.52 2.25 -17.18
CA SER A 179 -8.52 3.31 -16.98
C SER A 179 -7.10 2.82 -17.27
N ILE A 180 -6.75 1.56 -16.97
CA ILE A 180 -5.42 1.00 -17.28
C ILE A 180 -5.19 1.04 -18.79
N PHE A 181 -6.12 0.46 -19.57
CA PHE A 181 -6.01 0.42 -21.02
C PHE A 181 -5.99 1.82 -21.63
N ALA A 182 -6.88 2.70 -21.17
CA ALA A 182 -6.93 4.08 -21.66
C ALA A 182 -5.65 4.86 -21.31
N THR A 183 -5.10 4.69 -20.10
CA THR A 183 -3.84 5.34 -19.69
C THR A 183 -2.66 4.82 -20.51
N ALA A 184 -2.60 3.50 -20.77
CA ALA A 184 -1.54 2.89 -21.57
C ALA A 184 -1.60 3.32 -23.05
N ILE A 185 -2.81 3.39 -23.62
CA ILE A 185 -3.02 3.90 -25.00
C ILE A 185 -2.63 5.38 -25.07
N PHE A 186 -3.00 6.19 -24.08
CA PHE A 186 -2.61 7.60 -24.01
C PHE A 186 -1.08 7.76 -23.92
N ALA A 187 -0.40 6.92 -23.13
CA ALA A 187 1.06 6.91 -23.06
C ALA A 187 1.73 6.66 -24.42
N ALA A 188 1.06 5.89 -25.28
CA ALA A 188 1.54 5.50 -26.60
C ALA A 188 1.06 6.40 -27.74
N LYS A 189 0.43 7.55 -27.46
CA LYS A 189 -0.21 8.42 -28.46
C LYS A 189 0.73 8.87 -29.60
N GLU A 190 2.03 8.98 -29.33
CA GLU A 190 3.05 9.40 -30.31
C GLU A 190 3.49 8.27 -31.28
N ILE A 191 3.03 7.04 -31.05
CA ILE A 191 3.27 5.91 -31.97
C ILE A 191 2.29 6.01 -33.14
N GLU A 192 2.77 5.96 -34.39
CA GLU A 192 1.97 6.21 -35.60
C GLU A 192 0.68 5.38 -35.68
N LYS A 193 0.71 4.11 -35.26
CA LYS A 193 -0.48 3.24 -35.24
C LYS A 193 -1.53 3.68 -34.21
N VAL A 194 -1.09 4.20 -33.07
CA VAL A 194 -1.96 4.67 -31.99
C VAL A 194 -2.48 6.07 -32.30
N GLY A 195 -1.65 6.94 -32.90
CA GLY A 195 -2.06 8.24 -33.43
C GLY A 195 -3.25 8.13 -34.39
N LYS A 196 -3.23 7.15 -35.31
CA LYS A 196 -4.38 6.88 -36.22
C LYS A 196 -5.67 6.52 -35.48
N ILE A 197 -5.59 5.90 -34.30
CA ILE A 197 -6.76 5.60 -33.46
C ILE A 197 -7.30 6.89 -32.85
N PHE A 198 -6.42 7.76 -32.36
CA PHE A 198 -6.81 9.07 -31.84
C PHE A 198 -7.40 9.97 -32.93
N ASP A 199 -6.84 9.99 -34.14
CA ASP A 199 -7.39 10.73 -35.29
C ASP A 199 -8.81 10.24 -35.65
N MET A 200 -9.05 8.92 -35.61
CA MET A 200 -10.39 8.36 -35.82
C MET A 200 -11.37 8.73 -34.71
N ILE A 201 -10.90 8.85 -33.47
CA ILE A 201 -11.72 9.26 -32.31
C ILE A 201 -12.04 10.76 -32.40
N GLU A 202 -11.08 11.58 -32.78
CA GLU A 202 -11.26 13.02 -33.03
C GLU A 202 -12.23 13.28 -34.18
N ALA A 203 -12.15 12.49 -35.25
CA ALA A 203 -13.10 12.55 -36.36
C ALA A 203 -14.56 12.26 -35.95
N LYS A 204 -14.78 11.57 -34.82
CA LYS A 204 -16.11 11.33 -34.22
C LYS A 204 -16.54 12.44 -33.25
N GLY A 205 -15.75 13.51 -33.11
CA GLY A 205 -16.04 14.66 -32.26
C GLY A 205 -15.43 14.58 -30.85
N PHE A 206 -14.62 13.57 -30.55
CA PHE A 206 -13.94 13.46 -29.25
C PHE A 206 -12.64 14.25 -29.24
N THR A 207 -12.72 15.51 -28.83
CA THR A 207 -11.54 16.38 -28.71
C THR A 207 -10.50 15.82 -27.73
N PRO A 208 -9.20 16.17 -27.87
CA PRO A 208 -8.15 15.77 -26.92
C PRO A 208 -8.46 16.11 -25.47
N LEU A 209 -9.12 17.26 -25.24
CA LEU A 209 -9.56 17.68 -23.92
C LEU A 209 -10.61 16.70 -23.32
N MET A 210 -11.59 16.27 -24.13
CA MET A 210 -12.60 15.30 -23.69
C MET A 210 -11.98 13.95 -23.32
N GLN A 211 -10.96 13.50 -24.06
CA GLN A 211 -10.25 12.26 -23.75
C GLN A 211 -9.53 12.34 -22.40
N LYS A 212 -8.81 13.45 -22.14
CA LYS A 212 -8.16 13.72 -20.84
C LYS A 212 -9.17 13.76 -19.68
N ILE A 213 -10.33 14.40 -19.89
CA ILE A 213 -11.40 14.46 -18.90
C ILE A 213 -11.98 13.08 -18.62
N VAL A 214 -12.32 12.30 -19.65
CA VAL A 214 -12.85 10.93 -19.47
C VAL A 214 -11.85 10.05 -18.72
N LEU A 215 -10.57 10.12 -19.07
CA LEU A 215 -9.53 9.38 -18.36
C LEU A 215 -9.45 9.77 -16.88
N SER A 216 -9.49 11.07 -16.60
CA SER A 216 -9.48 11.60 -15.22
C SER A 216 -10.73 11.18 -14.45
N LEU A 217 -11.91 11.15 -15.09
CA LEU A 217 -13.15 10.67 -14.49
C LEU A 217 -13.11 9.18 -14.18
N CYS A 218 -12.48 8.34 -15.01
CA CYS A 218 -12.32 6.91 -14.71
C CYS A 218 -11.45 6.68 -13.46
N TRP A 219 -10.33 7.41 -13.35
CA TRP A 219 -9.49 7.39 -12.15
C TRP A 219 -10.23 7.93 -10.92
N GLY A 220 -10.96 9.02 -11.07
CA GLY A 220 -11.79 9.60 -10.02
C GLY A 220 -12.92 8.66 -9.57
N ALA A 221 -13.56 7.95 -10.48
CA ALA A 221 -14.61 6.97 -10.17
C ALA A 221 -14.05 5.79 -9.35
N LEU A 222 -12.90 5.25 -9.74
CA LEU A 222 -12.20 4.21 -8.97
C LEU A 222 -11.88 4.71 -7.56
N TRP A 223 -11.32 5.92 -7.45
CA TRP A 223 -10.99 6.55 -6.17
C TRP A 223 -12.22 6.72 -5.26
N ILE A 224 -13.32 7.27 -5.79
CA ILE A 224 -14.56 7.50 -5.04
C ILE A 224 -15.15 6.17 -4.59
N CYS A 225 -15.23 5.16 -5.47
CA CYS A 225 -15.78 3.85 -5.12
C CYS A 225 -14.97 3.19 -4.00
N MET A 226 -13.64 3.24 -4.05
CA MET A 226 -12.79 2.71 -2.99
C MET A 226 -12.93 3.48 -1.68
N PHE A 227 -12.98 4.81 -1.74
CA PHE A 227 -13.20 5.65 -0.56
C PHE A 227 -14.54 5.30 0.12
N VAL A 228 -15.62 5.28 -0.65
CA VAL A 228 -16.96 4.96 -0.14
C VAL A 228 -17.02 3.52 0.36
N ALA A 229 -16.35 2.57 -0.30
CA ALA A 229 -16.25 1.18 0.17
C ALA A 229 -15.56 1.09 1.54
N MET A 230 -14.43 1.78 1.72
CA MET A 230 -13.71 1.82 3.00
C MET A 230 -14.56 2.43 4.13
N VAL A 231 -15.22 3.56 3.86
CA VAL A 231 -16.08 4.24 4.83
C VAL A 231 -17.29 3.37 5.18
N THR A 232 -17.94 2.78 4.17
CA THR A 232 -19.12 1.93 4.38
C THR A 232 -18.78 0.68 5.18
N PHE A 233 -17.64 0.04 4.89
CA PHE A 233 -17.17 -1.11 5.65
C PHE A 233 -16.86 -0.72 7.09
N SER A 234 -16.01 0.30 7.29
CA SER A 234 -15.55 0.70 8.63
C SER A 234 -16.68 1.23 9.52
N ALA A 235 -17.70 1.88 8.95
CA ALA A 235 -18.86 2.35 9.70
C ALA A 235 -19.93 1.26 9.93
N GLY A 236 -19.94 0.20 9.12
CA GLY A 236 -20.96 -0.86 9.17
C GLY A 236 -20.54 -2.10 9.96
N VAL A 237 -19.26 -2.30 10.23
CA VAL A 237 -18.75 -3.42 11.03
C VAL A 237 -19.16 -3.25 12.50
N PRO A 238 -19.63 -4.32 13.17
CA PRO A 238 -19.97 -4.26 14.60
C PRO A 238 -18.75 -4.00 15.49
N ASP A 239 -18.93 -3.26 16.59
CA ASP A 239 -17.85 -3.00 17.56
C ASP A 239 -17.32 -4.26 18.24
N SER A 240 -18.17 -5.29 18.38
CA SER A 240 -17.85 -6.58 19.01
C SER A 240 -18.61 -7.72 18.37
N LEU A 241 -17.96 -8.89 18.24
CA LEU A 241 -18.61 -10.15 17.88
C LEU A 241 -18.99 -10.98 19.12
N GLY A 242 -18.88 -10.42 20.33
CA GLY A 242 -19.30 -11.08 21.57
C GLY A 242 -18.32 -10.81 22.70
N ILE A 243 -17.02 -10.94 22.44
CA ILE A 243 -15.95 -10.62 23.40
C ILE A 243 -14.92 -9.71 22.75
N GLY A 244 -14.54 -8.65 23.44
CA GLY A 244 -13.52 -7.72 22.98
C GLY A 244 -13.93 -6.92 21.75
N HIS A 245 -12.98 -6.16 21.21
CA HIS A 245 -13.19 -5.35 20.03
C HIS A 245 -12.86 -6.11 18.76
N VAL A 246 -13.52 -5.69 17.69
CA VAL A 246 -13.22 -6.14 16.33
C VAL A 246 -12.01 -5.37 15.80
N GLU A 247 -11.04 -6.09 15.23
CA GLU A 247 -9.81 -5.53 14.66
C GLU A 247 -9.81 -5.68 13.14
N PHE A 248 -9.32 -4.66 12.43
CA PHE A 248 -9.12 -4.76 10.97
C PHE A 248 -7.86 -5.56 10.65
N GLU A 249 -7.98 -6.51 9.72
CA GLU A 249 -6.88 -7.39 9.31
C GLU A 249 -6.25 -6.94 7.97
N SER A 250 -5.33 -7.76 7.46
CA SER A 250 -4.48 -7.45 6.31
C SER A 250 -5.23 -7.10 5.04
N SER A 251 -6.41 -7.68 4.77
CA SER A 251 -7.18 -7.39 3.55
C SER A 251 -7.70 -5.96 3.57
N PHE A 252 -8.28 -5.51 4.70
CA PHE A 252 -8.65 -4.11 4.85
C PHE A 252 -7.41 -3.18 4.81
N GLY A 253 -6.28 -3.67 5.30
CA GLY A 253 -4.96 -3.07 5.11
C GLY A 253 -4.54 -2.88 3.66
N PHE A 254 -4.65 -3.91 2.84
CA PHE A 254 -4.34 -3.86 1.42
C PHE A 254 -5.28 -2.91 0.69
N LEU A 255 -6.56 -2.84 1.05
CA LEU A 255 -7.48 -1.85 0.51
C LEU A 255 -6.99 -0.41 0.80
N ARG A 256 -6.57 -0.13 2.04
CA ARG A 256 -5.99 1.18 2.43
C ARG A 256 -4.75 1.51 1.60
N LEU A 257 -3.83 0.55 1.45
CA LEU A 257 -2.63 0.70 0.64
C LEU A 257 -2.97 1.00 -0.83
N CYS A 258 -3.88 0.23 -1.43
CA CYS A 258 -4.35 0.45 -2.80
C CYS A 258 -4.97 1.85 -2.96
N PHE A 259 -5.75 2.31 -1.99
CA PHE A 259 -6.35 3.64 -1.99
C PHE A 259 -5.29 4.76 -1.97
N LEU A 260 -4.25 4.62 -1.13
CA LEU A 260 -3.14 5.58 -1.08
C LEU A 260 -2.36 5.60 -2.40
N LEU A 261 -2.09 4.44 -2.99
CA LEU A 261 -1.40 4.35 -4.27
C LEU A 261 -2.23 4.98 -5.41
N ILE A 262 -3.53 4.70 -5.50
CA ILE A 262 -4.41 5.34 -6.49
C ILE A 262 -4.49 6.84 -6.29
N SER A 263 -4.50 7.31 -5.04
CA SER A 263 -4.48 8.75 -4.74
C SER A 263 -3.21 9.42 -5.28
N GLY A 264 -2.04 8.81 -5.04
CA GLY A 264 -0.76 9.32 -5.51
C GLY A 264 -0.62 9.28 -7.03
N PHE A 265 -0.84 8.12 -7.64
CA PHE A 265 -0.72 7.95 -9.10
C PHE A 265 -1.83 8.68 -9.87
N GLY A 266 -3.04 8.78 -9.32
CA GLY A 266 -4.14 9.51 -9.91
C GLY A 266 -3.87 11.01 -9.92
N ALA A 267 -3.38 11.57 -8.80
CA ALA A 267 -2.94 12.97 -8.75
C ALA A 267 -1.81 13.23 -9.76
N LEU A 268 -0.78 12.39 -9.77
CA LEU A 268 0.36 12.50 -10.68
C LEU A 268 -0.07 12.41 -12.16
N LEU A 269 -1.02 11.53 -12.48
CA LEU A 269 -1.59 11.43 -13.83
C LEU A 269 -2.37 12.68 -14.20
N ILE A 270 -3.34 13.12 -13.38
CA ILE A 270 -4.18 14.30 -13.68
C ILE A 270 -3.29 15.53 -13.85
N THR A 271 -2.33 15.72 -12.96
CA THR A 271 -1.37 16.82 -13.05
C THR A 271 -0.54 16.78 -14.33
N SER A 272 -0.11 15.59 -14.77
CA SER A 272 0.58 15.42 -16.05
C SER A 272 -0.33 15.65 -17.26
N LEU A 273 -1.59 15.18 -17.22
CA LEU A 273 -2.53 15.31 -18.34
C LEU A 273 -2.90 16.78 -18.60
N PHE A 274 -3.04 17.57 -17.54
CA PHE A 274 -3.41 18.99 -17.63
C PHE A 274 -2.20 19.93 -17.57
N GLU A 275 -0.98 19.41 -17.63
CA GLU A 275 0.27 20.20 -17.58
C GLU A 275 0.29 21.19 -16.39
N LEU A 276 -0.30 20.77 -15.26
CA LEU A 276 -0.42 21.59 -14.05
C LEU A 276 0.92 21.72 -13.32
N TRP A 277 1.90 20.89 -13.64
CA TRP A 277 3.29 21.07 -13.22
C TRP A 277 4.00 22.01 -14.16
N HIS A 278 4.61 23.06 -13.61
CA HIS A 278 5.67 23.77 -14.32
C HIS A 278 6.84 22.80 -14.45
N ALA A 279 7.04 22.28 -15.67
CA ALA A 279 8.09 21.32 -16.00
C ALA A 279 9.47 21.77 -15.49
N ASP A 280 9.69 23.08 -15.43
CA ASP A 280 10.92 23.70 -14.94
C ASP A 280 11.26 23.29 -13.51
N LYS A 281 10.29 23.29 -12.58
CA LYS A 281 10.57 22.99 -11.15
C LYS A 281 10.89 21.52 -10.89
N VAL A 282 10.21 20.62 -11.59
CA VAL A 282 10.43 19.17 -11.45
C VAL A 282 11.68 18.75 -12.19
N ALA A 283 11.95 19.35 -13.35
CA ALA A 283 13.20 19.17 -14.07
C ALA A 283 14.40 19.72 -13.28
N GLU A 284 14.25 20.85 -12.60
CA GLU A 284 15.26 21.44 -11.72
C GLU A 284 15.54 20.54 -10.51
N ALA A 285 14.50 20.05 -9.81
CA ALA A 285 14.66 19.10 -8.71
C ALA A 285 15.28 17.77 -9.15
N TYR A 286 14.91 17.27 -10.34
CA TYR A 286 15.50 16.05 -10.90
C TYR A 286 16.93 16.27 -11.40
N ALA A 287 17.23 17.41 -12.01
CA ALA A 287 18.57 17.78 -12.43
C ALA A 287 19.49 17.92 -11.21
N GLU A 288 19.03 18.59 -10.16
CA GLU A 288 19.76 18.71 -8.90
C GLU A 288 20.04 17.32 -8.29
N PHE A 289 19.06 16.41 -8.32
CA PHE A 289 19.26 15.02 -7.86
C PHE A 289 20.23 14.21 -8.76
N ALA A 290 20.13 14.37 -10.08
CA ALA A 290 20.93 13.65 -11.07
C ALA A 290 22.39 14.11 -11.04
N GLU A 291 22.63 15.41 -10.92
CA GLU A 291 23.96 16.04 -10.87
C GLU A 291 24.63 15.85 -9.50
N THR A 292 23.87 15.60 -8.43
CA THR A 292 24.46 15.30 -7.12
C THR A 292 25.27 13.99 -7.17
N LYS A 293 26.53 14.05 -6.71
CA LYS A 293 27.44 12.90 -6.63
C LYS A 293 26.81 11.75 -5.83
N LEU A 294 26.97 10.52 -6.32
CA LEU A 294 26.41 9.29 -5.74
C LEU A 294 26.72 9.10 -4.24
N PHE A 295 27.87 9.57 -3.77
CA PHE A 295 28.31 9.45 -2.37
C PHE A 295 28.15 10.74 -1.55
N SER A 296 27.42 11.76 -2.02
CA SER A 296 27.13 12.95 -1.21
C SER A 296 26.03 12.68 -0.19
N ALA A 297 26.15 13.30 0.99
CA ALA A 297 25.15 13.23 2.05
C ALA A 297 23.75 13.65 1.57
N LYS A 298 23.66 14.61 0.65
CA LYS A 298 22.38 15.06 0.06
C LYS A 298 21.67 13.94 -0.72
N LYS A 299 22.40 13.18 -1.54
CA LYS A 299 21.84 12.08 -2.33
C LYS A 299 21.44 10.90 -1.45
N ALA A 300 22.25 10.60 -0.44
CA ALA A 300 21.90 9.63 0.59
C ALA A 300 20.60 10.03 1.32
N LEU A 301 20.43 11.32 1.65
CA LEU A 301 19.22 11.83 2.29
C LEU A 301 17.98 11.65 1.40
N TYR A 302 18.05 11.93 0.09
CA TYR A 302 16.96 11.63 -0.86
C TYR A 302 16.59 10.14 -0.88
N TYR A 303 17.57 9.24 -0.96
CA TYR A 303 17.31 7.80 -0.95
C TYR A 303 16.73 7.33 0.38
N LEU A 304 17.23 7.81 1.51
CA LEU A 304 16.72 7.46 2.83
C LEU A 304 15.28 7.92 3.01
N LEU A 305 14.94 9.15 2.61
CA LEU A 305 13.57 9.66 2.66
C LEU A 305 12.63 8.89 1.72
N PHE A 306 13.11 8.52 0.53
CA PHE A 306 12.34 7.69 -0.40
C PHE A 306 12.05 6.31 0.18
N VAL A 307 13.07 5.62 0.69
CA VAL A 307 12.91 4.31 1.35
C VAL A 307 12.01 4.43 2.56
N GLN A 308 12.18 5.45 3.40
CA GLN A 308 11.34 5.68 4.56
C GLN A 308 9.88 5.94 4.18
N GLY A 309 9.63 6.68 3.09
CA GLY A 309 8.30 6.85 2.51
C GLY A 309 7.66 5.52 2.09
N ILE A 310 8.42 4.66 1.41
CA ILE A 310 7.96 3.30 1.05
C ILE A 310 7.62 2.48 2.29
N LEU A 311 8.47 2.53 3.33
CA LEU A 311 8.24 1.78 4.56
C LEU A 311 6.97 2.24 5.28
N TYR A 312 6.74 3.54 5.41
CA TYR A 312 5.49 4.07 5.98
C TYR A 312 4.26 3.70 5.14
N LEU A 313 4.41 3.71 3.82
CA LEU A 313 3.35 3.27 2.91
C LEU A 313 3.02 1.79 3.12
N LEU A 314 4.02 0.91 3.31
CA LEU A 314 3.78 -0.50 3.65
C LEU A 314 3.20 -0.68 5.07
N LEU A 315 3.62 0.12 6.05
CA LEU A 315 3.07 0.09 7.40
C LEU A 315 1.58 0.45 7.45
N SER A 316 1.08 1.23 6.47
CA SER A 316 -0.34 1.58 6.34
C SER A 316 -1.27 0.36 6.21
N ILE A 317 -0.73 -0.81 5.85
CA ILE A 317 -1.46 -2.08 5.83
C ILE A 317 -2.01 -2.41 7.22
N LYS A 318 -1.27 -2.13 8.30
CA LYS A 318 -1.77 -2.38 9.66
C LYS A 318 -2.48 -1.14 10.21
N GLU A 319 -1.80 -0.01 10.23
CA GLU A 319 -2.30 1.23 10.85
C GLU A 319 -1.72 2.44 10.11
N MET A 320 -2.47 3.54 10.08
CA MET A 320 -1.95 4.78 9.53
C MET A 320 -0.98 5.43 10.51
N HIS A 321 0.25 5.59 10.07
CA HIS A 321 1.34 6.17 10.84
C HIS A 321 1.51 7.64 10.46
N TRP A 322 1.13 8.55 11.37
CA TRP A 322 1.29 10.00 11.19
C TRP A 322 2.76 10.43 11.12
N GLU A 323 3.67 9.57 11.52
CA GLU A 323 5.11 9.75 11.43
C GLU A 323 5.60 9.88 9.96
N VAL A 324 4.76 9.55 8.96
CA VAL A 324 5.04 9.88 7.55
C VAL A 324 5.23 11.38 7.32
N LEU A 325 4.66 12.24 8.18
CA LEU A 325 4.89 13.68 8.14
C LEU A 325 6.37 14.06 8.29
N LEU A 326 7.16 13.22 8.98
CA LEU A 326 8.61 13.41 9.08
C LEU A 326 9.28 13.41 7.71
N VAL A 327 8.83 12.54 6.80
CA VAL A 327 9.35 12.47 5.42
C VAL A 327 9.02 13.76 4.68
N VAL A 328 7.81 14.28 4.85
CA VAL A 328 7.36 15.53 4.22
C VAL A 328 8.16 16.72 4.74
N ILE A 329 8.33 16.85 6.07
CA ILE A 329 9.09 17.92 6.70
C ILE A 329 10.55 17.90 6.22
N ALA A 330 11.19 16.72 6.19
CA ALA A 330 12.57 16.59 5.72
C ALA A 330 12.70 16.85 4.21
N GLY A 331 11.70 16.46 3.41
CA GLY A 331 11.63 16.79 1.99
C GLY A 331 11.54 18.30 1.75
N TYR A 332 10.71 19.01 2.51
CA TYR A 332 10.62 20.46 2.44
C TYR A 332 11.91 21.16 2.90
N TYR A 333 12.60 20.62 3.91
CA TYR A 333 13.91 21.13 4.30
C TYR A 333 14.93 21.00 3.16
N LEU A 334 14.96 19.86 2.47
CA LEU A 334 15.85 19.64 1.32
C LEU A 334 15.59 20.63 0.18
N ASP A 335 14.32 20.91 -0.11
CA ASP A 335 13.90 21.78 -1.21
C ASP A 335 14.05 23.27 -0.86
N ALA A 336 13.42 23.71 0.23
CA ALA A 336 13.38 25.13 0.61
C ALA A 336 14.66 25.62 1.30
N LYS A 337 15.51 24.70 1.81
CA LYS A 337 16.75 25.00 2.54
C LYS A 337 16.55 25.90 3.79
N VAL A 338 15.34 25.93 4.35
CA VAL A 338 14.98 26.76 5.51
C VAL A 338 15.26 26.02 6.82
N GLU A 339 16.07 26.62 7.70
CA GLU A 339 16.49 26.03 8.98
C GLU A 339 15.33 25.70 9.93
N ASN A 340 14.22 26.43 9.85
CA ASN A 340 13.02 26.17 10.66
C ASN A 340 12.48 24.75 10.44
N PHE A 341 12.53 24.23 9.20
CA PHE A 341 12.06 22.87 8.92
C PHE A 341 13.03 21.80 9.42
N LYS A 342 14.33 22.10 9.49
CA LYS A 342 15.30 21.24 10.16
C LYS A 342 15.01 21.12 11.66
N LEU A 343 14.84 22.25 12.33
CA LEU A 343 14.53 22.27 13.77
C LEU A 343 13.22 21.55 14.06
N LEU A 344 12.21 21.76 13.22
CA LEU A 344 10.93 21.05 13.29
C LEU A 344 11.11 19.54 13.14
N TYR A 345 11.93 19.09 12.18
CA TYR A 345 12.26 17.68 12.00
C TYR A 345 12.93 17.09 13.25
N ILE A 346 14.01 17.72 13.74
CA ILE A 346 14.77 17.25 14.91
C ILE A 346 13.88 17.16 16.16
N ALA A 347 13.06 18.18 16.42
CA ALA A 347 12.14 18.19 17.55
C ALA A 347 11.12 17.05 17.46
N THR A 348 10.51 16.86 16.28
CA THR A 348 9.50 15.83 16.06
C THR A 348 10.10 14.42 16.13
N VAL A 349 11.29 14.21 15.55
CA VAL A 349 12.01 12.92 15.65
C VAL A 349 12.35 12.60 17.10
N SER A 350 12.79 13.58 17.89
CA SER A 350 13.14 13.37 19.31
C SER A 350 11.96 12.85 20.12
N VAL A 351 10.76 13.41 19.91
CA VAL A 351 9.53 12.92 20.57
C VAL A 351 9.13 11.54 20.05
N THR A 352 9.16 11.34 18.73
CA THR A 352 8.71 10.07 18.14
C THR A 352 9.63 8.89 18.47
N ILE A 353 10.94 9.10 18.63
CA ILE A 353 11.87 8.04 19.08
C ILE A 353 11.44 7.49 20.44
N LEU A 354 11.01 8.35 21.38
CA LEU A 354 10.55 7.92 22.69
C LEU A 354 9.29 7.06 22.57
N LEU A 355 8.32 7.51 21.77
CA LEU A 355 7.07 6.78 21.53
C LEU A 355 7.31 5.44 20.83
N ASP A 356 8.24 5.39 19.86
CA ASP A 356 8.61 4.17 19.15
C ASP A 356 9.22 3.13 20.10
N ILE A 357 10.09 3.56 21.04
CA ILE A 357 10.69 2.67 22.03
C ILE A 357 9.61 2.05 22.94
N VAL A 358 8.64 2.85 23.38
CA VAL A 358 7.50 2.35 24.18
C VAL A 358 6.70 1.33 23.37
N ARG A 359 6.46 1.58 22.08
CA ARG A 359 5.73 0.66 21.20
C ARG A 359 6.50 -0.64 20.97
N ILE A 360 7.81 -0.58 20.75
CA ILE A 360 8.68 -1.76 20.60
C ILE A 360 8.69 -2.57 21.90
N GLY A 361 8.72 -1.91 23.06
CA GLY A 361 8.64 -2.57 24.36
C GLY A 361 7.33 -3.32 24.60
N GLY A 362 6.26 -2.94 23.89
CA GLY A 362 4.96 -3.62 23.92
C GLY A 362 4.82 -4.78 22.92
N PHE A 363 5.83 -5.06 22.09
CA PHE A 363 5.76 -6.18 21.14
C PHE A 363 5.84 -7.52 21.88
N PRO A 364 4.95 -8.49 21.55
CA PRO A 364 5.13 -9.86 22.03
C PRO A 364 6.42 -10.45 21.46
N SER A 365 6.92 -11.55 22.03
CA SER A 365 8.08 -12.26 21.48
C SER A 365 7.84 -12.65 20.02
N PHE A 366 8.87 -12.48 19.16
CA PHE A 366 8.76 -12.81 17.74
C PHE A 366 8.30 -14.26 17.49
N ASP A 367 8.67 -15.19 18.38
CA ASP A 367 8.29 -16.61 18.31
C ASP A 367 6.79 -16.85 18.53
N THR A 368 6.08 -15.87 19.10
CA THR A 368 4.64 -15.92 19.39
C THR A 368 3.81 -15.06 18.43
N MET A 369 4.45 -14.35 17.49
CA MET A 369 3.77 -13.51 16.52
C MET A 369 3.24 -14.31 15.34
N THR A 370 2.09 -13.90 14.80
CA THR A 370 1.66 -14.40 13.49
C THR A 370 2.57 -13.87 12.38
N PRO A 371 2.65 -14.51 11.20
CA PRO A 371 3.50 -14.05 10.09
C PRO A 371 3.24 -12.59 9.69
N GLY A 372 1.98 -12.15 9.69
CA GLY A 372 1.62 -10.75 9.40
C GLY A 372 2.10 -9.77 10.47
N GLN A 373 1.95 -10.13 11.76
CA GLN A 373 2.45 -9.31 12.87
C GLN A 373 3.97 -9.19 12.86
N SER A 374 4.68 -10.29 12.56
CA SER A 374 6.13 -10.31 12.43
C SER A 374 6.59 -9.43 11.27
N PHE A 375 5.95 -9.53 10.09
CA PHE A 375 6.26 -8.67 8.95
C PHE A 375 6.12 -7.17 9.27
N THR A 376 5.00 -6.76 9.85
CA THR A 376 4.79 -5.36 10.24
C THR A 376 5.74 -4.93 11.36
N GLY A 377 6.04 -5.82 12.32
CA GLY A 377 7.00 -5.56 13.39
C GLY A 377 8.41 -5.29 12.85
N VAL A 378 8.86 -6.09 11.88
CA VAL A 378 10.15 -5.90 11.19
C VAL A 378 10.17 -4.58 10.43
N LEU A 379 9.13 -4.28 9.65
CA LEU A 379 9.01 -3.00 8.95
C LEU A 379 9.07 -1.81 9.92
N PHE A 380 8.42 -1.92 11.06
CA PHE A 380 8.41 -0.88 12.09
C PHE A 380 9.82 -0.66 12.66
N ILE A 381 10.56 -1.74 12.96
CA ILE A 381 11.94 -1.66 13.45
C ILE A 381 12.87 -1.02 12.40
N ILE A 382 12.75 -1.42 11.13
CA ILE A 382 13.55 -0.81 10.06
C ILE A 382 13.23 0.69 9.94
N THR A 383 11.95 1.06 10.05
CA THR A 383 11.51 2.46 10.01
C THR A 383 12.05 3.26 11.20
N PHE A 384 12.01 2.69 12.40
CA PHE A 384 12.64 3.27 13.58
C PHE A 384 14.14 3.51 13.37
N LEU A 385 14.88 2.50 12.89
CA LEU A 385 16.32 2.63 12.63
C LEU A 385 16.63 3.68 11.55
N SER A 386 15.78 3.78 10.51
CA SER A 386 15.93 4.77 9.44
C SER A 386 15.95 6.21 9.95
N LYS A 387 15.26 6.52 11.06
CA LYS A 387 15.25 7.88 11.64
C LYS A 387 16.66 8.32 12.05
N PHE A 388 17.48 7.41 12.60
CA PHE A 388 18.87 7.71 12.97
C PHE A 388 19.75 7.92 11.73
N PHE A 389 19.56 7.13 10.68
CA PHE A 389 20.28 7.32 9.42
C PHE A 389 19.93 8.64 8.74
N VAL A 390 18.65 9.05 8.78
CA VAL A 390 18.20 10.35 8.24
C VAL A 390 18.79 11.50 9.04
N LEU A 391 18.77 11.44 10.39
CA LEU A 391 19.44 12.45 11.23
C LEU A 391 20.94 12.56 10.94
N ALA A 392 21.63 11.42 10.80
CA ALA A 392 23.04 11.40 10.45
C ALA A 392 23.30 12.02 9.07
N ALA A 393 22.48 11.68 8.07
CA ALA A 393 22.57 12.25 6.73
C ALA A 393 22.31 13.77 6.72
N ILE A 394 21.36 14.27 7.51
CA ILE A 394 21.15 15.72 7.69
C ILE A 394 22.41 16.35 8.29
N TYR A 395 22.97 15.79 9.37
CA TYR A 395 24.19 16.33 9.99
C TYR A 395 25.38 16.40 9.03
N PHE A 396 25.64 15.32 8.27
CA PHE A 396 26.72 15.31 7.28
C PHE A 396 26.46 16.29 6.13
N TYR A 397 25.21 16.45 5.71
CA TYR A 397 24.84 17.44 4.70
C TYR A 397 25.10 18.88 5.17
N GLU A 398 24.84 19.20 6.44
CA GLU A 398 25.15 20.52 7.00
C GLU A 398 26.66 20.77 7.02
N LYS A 399 27.43 19.77 7.45
CA LYS A 399 28.89 19.88 7.48
C LYS A 399 29.49 20.06 6.08
N GLU A 400 28.97 19.36 5.07
CA GLU A 400 29.36 19.57 3.67
C GLU A 400 29.03 21.01 3.22
N LYS A 401 27.87 21.55 3.61
CA LYS A 401 27.46 22.92 3.28
C LYS A 401 28.36 23.98 3.93
N GLU A 402 28.64 23.85 5.22
CA GLU A 402 29.53 24.76 5.96
C GLU A 402 30.96 24.76 5.39
N GLN A 403 31.47 23.61 4.95
CA GLN A 403 32.79 23.53 4.32
C GLN A 403 32.82 24.21 2.94
N PHE A 404 31.71 24.16 2.20
CA PHE A 404 31.59 24.80 0.90
C PHE A 404 31.47 26.33 1.00
N ASP A 405 30.68 26.81 1.97
CA ASP A 405 30.51 28.25 2.23
C ASP A 405 31.81 28.88 2.77
N ASN A 406 32.51 28.21 3.69
CA ASN A 406 33.81 28.68 4.20
C ASN A 406 34.93 28.62 3.14
N GLY A 407 34.88 27.69 2.18
CA GLY A 407 35.89 27.56 1.12
C GLY A 407 35.90 28.73 0.14
N HIS A 408 34.74 29.37 -0.08
CA HIS A 408 34.63 30.55 -0.94
C HIS A 408 35.04 31.86 -0.25
N GLU A 409 35.03 31.94 1.08
CA GLU A 409 35.58 33.11 1.80
C GLU A 409 37.12 33.15 1.78
N PHE A 410 37.79 32.00 1.68
CA PHE A 410 39.27 31.95 1.65
C PHE A 410 39.89 32.26 0.28
N GLU A 411 39.18 32.09 -0.85
CA GLU A 411 39.69 32.49 -2.17
C GLU A 411 39.54 33.99 -2.46
N GLN A 412 38.77 34.73 -1.66
CA GLN A 412 38.59 36.18 -1.84
C GLN A 412 39.59 37.02 -1.03
N PHE A 413 40.54 36.38 -0.34
CA PHE A 413 41.51 37.02 0.57
C PHE A 413 42.97 36.74 0.20
N ASP A 414 43.32 36.79 -1.09
CA ASP A 414 44.71 36.86 -1.55
C ASP A 414 44.84 37.74 -2.80
N LEU A 415 44.78 39.06 -2.59
CA LEU A 415 45.40 40.05 -3.48
C LEU A 415 46.26 40.94 -2.59
N PRO A 416 47.60 40.81 -2.63
CA PRO A 416 48.47 41.71 -1.90
C PRO A 416 48.42 43.12 -2.52
N ASP A 417 47.95 44.08 -1.74
CA ASP A 417 48.15 45.51 -1.97
C ASP A 417 49.63 45.85 -1.72
N GLU A 418 50.45 45.80 -2.77
CA GLU A 418 51.78 46.44 -2.89
C GLU A 418 52.30 46.06 -4.31
N ILE A 419 52.61 46.95 -5.27
CA ILE A 419 53.15 48.30 -5.22
C ILE A 419 52.67 49.04 -6.48
N ALA A 420 52.00 50.17 -6.29
CA ALA A 420 51.97 51.25 -7.26
C ALA A 420 53.13 52.19 -6.93
N GLU A 421 54.15 52.21 -7.79
CA GLU A 421 54.98 53.38 -8.11
C GLU A 421 55.56 53.23 -9.52
#